data_AF-A0A0L0BL18-F1
#
_entry.id   AF-A0A0L0BL18-F1
#
_cell.length_a   1.000
_cell.length_b   1.000
_cell.length_c   1.000
_cell.angle_alpha   90.00
_cell.angle_beta   90.00
_cell.angle_gamma   90.00
#
_symmetry.space_group_name_H-M   'P 1'
#
loop_
_entity.id
_entity.type
_entity.pdbx_description
1 polymer ?
#
loop_
_entity_poly.entity_id
_entity_poly.type
_entity_poly.pdbx_seq_one_letter_code
_entity_poly.pdbx_strand_id
1 'polypeptide(L)'
;YQGDEVIDTDIPTLLEAKLFDSTFGKFLWVCLQPFFYIFRPLIINPKPPTRLEIINTIIQLTFNAMVVYFFGWKAMAYLVLGSILAMGLHPVAGHFISEHYMFAKGFETYSYYGPLNWITFNVGYHNEHHDFPAVPGSRLPEVKKIASEFYDTMPQHTSWVRVLYDFIMDPAVGPYARVKRHQKGLKT
;
A
#
# COMPACT_ATOMS: atom_id res chain seq x y z
N TYR A 1 -12.61 1.82 7.24
CA TYR A 1 -11.98 0.91 8.21
C TYR A 1 -10.49 1.21 8.43
N GLN A 2 -9.86 2.10 7.65
CA GLN A 2 -8.47 2.49 7.85
C GLN A 2 -8.18 2.95 9.29
N GLY A 3 -7.11 2.41 9.88
CA GLY A 3 -6.71 2.65 11.26
C GLY A 3 -7.40 1.77 12.31
N ASP A 4 -8.29 0.85 11.93
CA ASP A 4 -8.92 -0.09 12.88
C ASP A 4 -7.94 -1.21 13.29
N GLU A 5 -7.66 -1.36 14.58
CA GLU A 5 -6.63 -2.27 15.07
C GLU A 5 -6.85 -3.76 14.76
N VAL A 6 -8.09 -4.17 14.48
CA VAL A 6 -8.45 -5.57 14.23
C VAL A 6 -8.77 -5.81 12.75
N ILE A 7 -9.47 -4.86 12.13
CA ILE A 7 -9.97 -5.02 10.76
C ILE A 7 -8.94 -4.56 9.73
N ASP A 8 -8.16 -3.53 10.03
CA ASP A 8 -7.15 -2.97 9.11
C ASP A 8 -5.86 -3.79 9.16
N THR A 9 -5.78 -4.79 8.29
CA THR A 9 -4.61 -5.66 8.12
C THR A 9 -3.42 -4.96 7.45
N ASP A 10 -3.56 -3.72 6.99
CA ASP A 10 -2.45 -2.95 6.44
C ASP A 10 -1.58 -2.30 7.54
N ILE A 11 -2.06 -2.23 8.78
CA ILE A 11 -1.29 -1.71 9.91
C ILE A 11 -0.18 -2.71 10.30
N PRO A 12 1.11 -2.30 10.35
CA PRO A 12 2.18 -3.16 10.83
C PRO A 12 1.94 -3.66 12.25
N THR A 13 2.29 -4.90 12.49
CA THR A 13 2.29 -5.46 13.84
C THR A 13 3.29 -4.74 14.74
N LEU A 14 3.10 -4.83 16.06
CA LEU A 14 4.07 -4.28 17.02
C LEU A 14 5.46 -4.93 16.86
N LEU A 15 5.50 -6.21 16.47
CA LEU A 15 6.76 -6.90 16.20
C LEU A 15 7.48 -6.31 15.00
N GLU A 16 6.79 -6.12 13.87
CA GLU A 16 7.34 -5.45 12.69
C GLU A 16 7.85 -4.06 13.07
N ALA A 17 7.03 -3.28 13.79
CA ALA A 17 7.41 -1.92 14.15
C ALA A 17 8.64 -1.87 15.06
N LYS A 18 8.80 -2.81 15.99
CA LYS A 18 10.00 -2.92 16.82
C LYS A 18 11.23 -3.40 16.05
N LEU A 19 11.06 -4.34 15.12
CA LEU A 19 12.17 -4.92 14.37
C LEU A 19 12.72 -3.96 13.32
N PHE A 20 11.86 -3.11 12.75
CA PHE A 20 12.18 -2.26 11.62
C PHE A 20 12.12 -0.75 11.98
N ASP A 21 12.68 -0.37 13.12
CA ASP A 21 12.68 1.02 13.63
C ASP A 21 13.98 1.81 13.35
N SER A 22 14.94 1.21 12.64
CA SER A 22 16.18 1.88 12.22
C SER A 22 16.18 2.16 10.72
N THR A 23 17.05 3.03 10.21
CA THR A 23 17.17 3.27 8.77
C THR A 23 17.38 1.98 7.97
N PHE A 24 18.30 1.12 8.41
CA PHE A 24 18.53 -0.17 7.76
C PHE A 24 17.35 -1.12 7.93
N GLY A 25 16.71 -1.13 9.11
CA GLY A 25 15.49 -1.88 9.34
C GLY A 25 14.36 -1.46 8.40
N LYS A 26 14.09 -0.17 8.26
CA LYS A 26 13.07 0.38 7.37
C LYS A 26 13.38 0.08 5.90
N PHE A 27 14.65 0.13 5.48
CA PHE A 27 15.06 -0.32 4.16
C PHE A 27 14.70 -1.80 3.91
N LEU A 28 15.06 -2.69 4.85
CA LEU A 28 14.69 -4.11 4.75
C LEU A 28 13.16 -4.30 4.76
N TRP A 29 12.45 -3.51 5.55
CA TRP A 29 10.99 -3.55 5.61
C TRP A 29 10.37 -3.22 4.25
N VAL A 30 10.86 -2.18 3.56
CA VAL A 30 10.39 -1.83 2.21
C VAL A 30 10.69 -2.96 1.21
N CYS A 31 11.88 -3.58 1.28
CA CYS A 31 12.19 -4.75 0.44
C CYS A 31 11.26 -5.94 0.70
N LEU A 32 10.78 -6.10 1.94
CA LEU A 32 9.95 -7.21 2.39
C LEU A 32 8.45 -6.89 2.41
N GLN A 33 8.06 -5.66 2.05
CA GLN A 33 6.67 -5.19 1.98
C GLN A 33 5.73 -6.17 1.24
N PRO A 34 6.10 -6.78 0.09
CA PRO A 34 5.32 -7.82 -0.57
C PRO A 34 4.90 -8.97 0.35
N PHE A 35 5.82 -9.44 1.19
CA PHE A 35 5.58 -10.56 2.10
C PHE A 35 4.65 -10.16 3.24
N PHE A 36 4.80 -8.94 3.77
CA PHE A 36 3.87 -8.45 4.79
C PHE A 36 2.46 -8.30 4.23
N TYR A 37 2.29 -7.82 3.00
CA TYR A 37 0.98 -7.75 2.34
C TYR A 37 0.31 -9.12 2.17
N ILE A 38 1.08 -10.16 1.88
CA ILE A 38 0.56 -11.53 1.71
C ILE A 38 0.24 -12.18 3.07
N PHE A 39 1.14 -12.10 4.04
CA PHE A 39 1.05 -12.90 5.26
C PHE A 39 0.39 -12.17 6.43
N ARG A 40 0.50 -10.84 6.54
CA ARG A 40 -0.07 -10.10 7.67
C ARG A 40 -1.58 -10.30 7.79
N PRO A 41 -2.38 -10.26 6.71
CA PRO A 41 -3.81 -10.53 6.81
C PRO A 41 -4.15 -11.92 7.34
N LEU A 42 -3.33 -12.93 7.03
CA LEU A 42 -3.50 -14.31 7.50
C LEU A 42 -3.20 -14.49 9.00
N ILE A 43 -2.48 -13.54 9.61
CA ILE A 43 -2.14 -13.54 11.03
C ILE A 43 -3.09 -12.64 11.82
N ILE A 44 -3.41 -11.46 11.29
CA ILE A 44 -4.14 -10.42 12.03
C ILE A 44 -5.65 -10.60 11.96
N ASN A 45 -6.18 -10.90 10.78
CA ASN A 45 -7.63 -11.06 10.58
C ASN A 45 -7.89 -12.22 9.61
N PRO A 46 -7.56 -13.47 10.02
CA PRO A 46 -7.72 -14.63 9.16
C PRO A 46 -9.19 -14.85 8.82
N LYS A 47 -9.49 -14.89 7.52
CA LYS A 47 -10.82 -15.23 7.02
C LYS A 47 -10.82 -16.67 6.48
N PRO A 48 -11.94 -17.41 6.65
CA PRO A 48 -12.05 -18.74 6.08
C PRO A 48 -12.01 -18.67 4.56
N PRO A 49 -11.25 -19.55 3.87
CA PRO A 49 -11.18 -19.54 2.43
C PRO A 49 -12.54 -19.88 1.81
N THR A 50 -12.93 -19.10 0.83
CA THR A 50 -14.14 -19.30 0.04
C THR A 50 -13.89 -20.28 -1.12
N ARG A 51 -14.98 -20.82 -1.70
CA ARG A 51 -14.87 -21.72 -2.87
C ARG A 51 -14.17 -21.04 -4.05
N LEU A 52 -14.42 -19.75 -4.29
CA LEU A 52 -13.82 -19.01 -5.39
C LEU A 52 -12.32 -18.79 -5.17
N GLU A 53 -11.88 -18.55 -3.94
CA GLU A 53 -10.45 -18.44 -3.61
C GLU A 53 -9.72 -19.78 -3.80
N ILE A 54 -10.35 -20.90 -3.44
CA ILE A 54 -9.80 -22.24 -3.69
C ILE A 54 -9.65 -22.50 -5.20
N ILE A 55 -10.68 -22.19 -5.99
CA ILE A 55 -10.64 -22.33 -7.46
C ILE A 55 -9.54 -21.43 -8.05
N ASN A 56 -9.46 -20.17 -7.65
CA ASN A 56 -8.43 -19.25 -8.10
C ASN A 56 -7.03 -19.77 -7.74
N THR A 57 -6.86 -20.32 -6.53
CA THR A 57 -5.58 -20.91 -6.09
C THR A 57 -5.16 -22.06 -7.00
N ILE A 58 -6.07 -22.96 -7.35
CA ILE A 58 -5.79 -24.06 -8.28
C ILE A 58 -5.37 -23.51 -9.65
N ILE A 59 -6.10 -22.54 -10.19
CA ILE A 59 -5.78 -21.90 -11.48
C ILE A 59 -4.38 -21.27 -11.45
N GLN A 60 -4.05 -20.49 -10.41
CA GLN A 60 -2.74 -19.85 -10.28
C GLN A 60 -1.61 -20.88 -10.17
N LEU A 61 -1.80 -21.95 -9.40
CA LEU A 61 -0.81 -23.03 -9.29
C LEU A 61 -0.62 -23.77 -10.63
N THR A 62 -1.71 -24.04 -11.36
CA THR A 62 -1.62 -24.63 -12.70
C THR A 62 -0.92 -23.69 -13.68
N PHE A 63 -1.22 -22.39 -13.67
CA PHE A 63 -0.53 -21.39 -14.49
C PHE A 63 0.97 -21.35 -14.18
N ASN A 64 1.35 -21.32 -12.90
CA ASN A 64 2.74 -21.34 -12.49
C ASN A 64 3.46 -22.62 -12.93
N ALA A 65 2.81 -23.78 -12.81
CA ALA A 65 3.33 -25.05 -13.31
C ALA A 65 3.53 -25.03 -14.83
N MET A 66 2.58 -24.47 -15.59
CA MET A 66 2.73 -24.28 -17.04
C MET A 66 3.90 -23.35 -17.38
N VAL A 67 4.09 -22.25 -16.65
CA VAL A 67 5.23 -21.34 -16.86
C VAL A 67 6.55 -22.09 -16.68
N VAL A 68 6.68 -22.87 -15.62
CA VAL A 68 7.88 -23.68 -15.37
C VAL A 68 8.07 -24.74 -16.45
N TYR A 69 7.00 -25.41 -16.87
CA TYR A 69 7.06 -26.45 -17.89
C TYR A 69 7.51 -25.91 -19.26
N PHE A 70 6.94 -24.79 -19.72
CA PHE A 70 7.22 -24.24 -21.05
C PHE A 70 8.44 -23.30 -21.10
N PHE A 71 8.74 -22.58 -20.02
CA PHE A 71 9.78 -21.53 -20.00
C PHE A 71 10.89 -21.75 -18.96
N GLY A 72 10.75 -22.77 -18.10
CA GLY A 72 11.74 -23.13 -17.09
C GLY A 72 11.73 -22.24 -15.84
N TRP A 73 12.50 -22.66 -14.83
CA TRP A 73 12.57 -21.99 -13.52
C TRP A 73 13.13 -20.57 -13.57
N LYS A 74 13.96 -20.24 -14.57
CA LYS A 74 14.49 -18.87 -14.73
C LYS A 74 13.37 -17.86 -15.00
N ALA A 75 12.39 -18.23 -15.83
CA ALA A 75 11.22 -17.39 -16.09
C ALA A 75 10.38 -17.19 -14.83
N MET A 76 10.15 -18.27 -14.06
CA MET A 76 9.46 -18.19 -12.77
C MET A 76 10.19 -17.28 -11.77
N ALA A 77 11.51 -17.43 -11.64
CA ALA A 77 12.31 -16.58 -10.76
C ALA A 77 12.25 -15.11 -11.19
N TYR A 78 12.28 -14.82 -12.49
CA TYR A 78 12.10 -13.46 -13.01
C TYR A 78 10.76 -12.85 -12.60
N LEU A 79 9.65 -13.60 -12.72
CA LEU A 79 8.31 -13.13 -12.33
C LEU A 79 8.22 -12.85 -10.82
N VAL A 80 8.76 -13.74 -9.99
CA VAL A 80 8.75 -13.59 -8.52
C VAL A 80 9.62 -12.40 -8.10
N LEU A 81 10.86 -12.32 -8.58
CA LEU A 81 11.77 -11.23 -8.23
C LEU A 81 11.27 -9.89 -8.77
N GLY A 82 10.68 -9.87 -9.98
CA GLY A 82 10.06 -8.70 -10.56
C GLY A 82 8.88 -8.20 -9.72
N SER A 83 8.05 -9.10 -9.20
CA SER A 83 6.93 -8.76 -8.31
C SER A 83 7.42 -8.18 -6.98
N ILE A 84 8.46 -8.77 -6.40
CA ILE A 84 9.09 -8.26 -5.16
C ILE A 84 9.65 -6.86 -5.39
N LEU A 85 10.33 -6.62 -6.51
CA LEU A 85 10.86 -5.30 -6.84
C LEU A 85 9.73 -4.28 -7.05
N ALA A 86 8.70 -4.65 -7.83
CA ALA A 86 7.59 -3.78 -8.20
C ALA A 86 6.76 -3.31 -7.00
N MET A 87 6.58 -4.16 -5.98
CA MET A 87 5.83 -3.83 -4.78
C MET A 87 6.74 -3.33 -3.62
N GLY A 88 8.05 -3.56 -3.70
CA GLY A 88 9.02 -3.09 -2.70
C GLY A 88 9.65 -1.74 -3.04
N LEU A 89 10.88 -1.73 -3.58
CA LEU A 89 11.68 -0.52 -3.78
C LEU A 89 11.36 0.27 -5.07
N HIS A 90 10.47 -0.24 -5.93
CA HIS A 90 10.13 0.43 -7.17
C HIS A 90 9.52 1.82 -6.91
N PRO A 91 9.85 2.87 -7.69
CA PRO A 91 9.35 4.24 -7.49
C PRO A 91 7.83 4.36 -7.28
N VAL A 92 7.05 3.56 -8.01
CA VAL A 92 5.59 3.56 -7.88
C VAL A 92 5.14 2.95 -6.55
N ALA A 93 5.86 1.99 -5.97
CA ALA A 93 5.49 1.35 -4.70
C ALA A 93 5.43 2.33 -3.52
N GLY A 94 6.03 3.52 -3.64
CA GLY A 94 5.88 4.59 -2.66
C GLY A 94 4.42 4.99 -2.43
N HIS A 95 3.50 4.74 -3.37
CA HIS A 95 2.07 4.98 -3.17
C HIS A 95 1.50 4.22 -1.96
N PHE A 96 1.85 2.93 -1.78
CA PHE A 96 1.40 2.13 -0.63
C PHE A 96 1.78 2.76 0.71
N ILE A 97 2.91 3.46 0.77
CA ILE A 97 3.36 4.15 1.99
C ILE A 97 2.68 5.52 2.10
N SER A 98 2.63 6.30 1.02
CA SER A 98 2.00 7.63 1.07
C SER A 98 0.53 7.58 1.43
N GLU A 99 -0.17 6.53 1.07
CA GLU A 99 -1.62 6.43 1.20
C GLU A 99 -2.06 6.08 2.63
N HIS A 100 -1.15 5.50 3.42
CA HIS A 100 -1.50 4.90 4.71
C HIS A 100 -0.57 5.25 5.86
N TYR A 101 0.49 6.04 5.67
CA TYR A 101 1.41 6.45 6.73
C TYR A 101 1.42 7.95 6.94
N MET A 102 1.58 8.37 8.19
CA MET A 102 1.61 9.76 8.59
C MET A 102 2.97 10.39 8.32
N PHE A 103 3.03 11.30 7.35
CA PHE A 103 4.18 12.20 7.12
C PHE A 103 3.99 13.58 7.77
N ALA A 104 2.78 13.87 8.22
CA ALA A 104 2.35 15.10 8.87
C ALA A 104 1.33 14.73 9.95
N LYS A 105 1.48 15.31 11.15
CA LYS A 105 0.62 14.98 12.29
C LYS A 105 -0.85 15.29 11.97
N GLY A 106 -1.71 14.31 12.19
CA GLY A 106 -3.16 14.42 11.97
C GLY A 106 -3.63 14.05 10.56
N PHE A 107 -2.72 13.75 9.63
CA PHE A 107 -3.05 13.30 8.28
C PHE A 107 -2.65 11.85 8.10
N GLU A 108 -3.60 11.01 7.71
CA GLU A 108 -3.45 9.55 7.61
C GLU A 108 -3.24 9.04 6.19
N THR A 109 -3.48 9.93 5.23
CA THR A 109 -3.52 9.62 3.83
C THR A 109 -3.23 10.90 3.03
N TYR A 110 -2.61 10.72 1.87
CA TYR A 110 -2.03 11.80 1.09
C TYR A 110 -2.28 11.57 -0.38
N SER A 111 -2.62 12.65 -1.08
CA SER A 111 -2.62 12.64 -2.52
C SER A 111 -1.23 12.91 -3.06
N TYR A 112 -0.95 12.34 -4.22
CA TYR A 112 0.24 12.55 -5.03
C TYR A 112 -0.15 13.22 -6.35
N TYR A 113 0.44 14.37 -6.63
CA TYR A 113 0.19 15.14 -7.87
C TYR A 113 1.44 15.26 -8.73
N GLY A 114 2.21 14.17 -8.84
CA GLY A 114 3.39 14.12 -9.68
C GLY A 114 3.19 13.33 -10.99
N PRO A 115 4.26 13.23 -11.81
CA PRO A 115 4.18 12.68 -13.17
C PRO A 115 3.83 11.20 -13.23
N LEU A 116 4.04 10.41 -12.16
CA LEU A 116 3.75 8.99 -12.17
C LEU A 116 2.26 8.69 -12.32
N ASN A 117 1.37 9.65 -12.01
CA ASN A 117 -0.07 9.54 -12.29
C ASN A 117 -0.39 9.21 -13.75
N TRP A 118 0.45 9.67 -14.69
CA TRP A 118 0.22 9.41 -16.11
C TRP A 118 0.31 7.92 -16.46
N ILE A 119 1.22 7.19 -15.82
CA ILE A 119 1.40 5.75 -16.03
C ILE A 119 0.64 4.89 -15.00
N THR A 120 0.19 5.48 -13.90
CA THR A 120 -0.63 4.81 -12.87
C THR A 120 -2.09 5.21 -12.92
N PHE A 121 -2.55 5.80 -14.03
CA PHE A 121 -3.97 6.11 -14.27
C PHE A 121 -4.61 6.95 -13.15
N ASN A 122 -3.90 7.97 -12.68
CA ASN A 122 -4.33 8.91 -11.62
C ASN A 122 -4.56 8.27 -10.24
N VAL A 123 -3.96 7.12 -9.93
CA VAL A 123 -4.01 6.50 -8.59
C VAL A 123 -3.61 7.48 -7.48
N GLY A 124 -2.70 8.41 -7.76
CA GLY A 124 -2.25 9.40 -6.77
C GLY A 124 -3.31 10.41 -6.32
N TYR A 125 -4.47 10.53 -7.00
CA TYR A 125 -5.60 11.34 -6.51
C TYR A 125 -6.37 10.59 -5.42
N HIS A 126 -5.65 10.24 -4.36
CA HIS A 126 -6.07 9.24 -3.42
C HIS A 126 -7.08 9.77 -2.39
N ASN A 127 -6.94 11.03 -1.94
CA ASN A 127 -7.95 11.66 -1.10
C ASN A 127 -9.27 11.81 -1.87
N GLU A 128 -9.19 12.27 -3.12
CA GLU A 128 -10.35 12.41 -4.00
C GLU A 128 -11.03 11.05 -4.24
N HIS A 129 -10.24 9.98 -4.41
CA HIS A 129 -10.77 8.62 -4.53
C HIS A 129 -11.49 8.16 -3.27
N HIS A 130 -10.93 8.44 -2.09
CA HIS A 130 -11.57 8.06 -0.82
C HIS A 130 -12.86 8.83 -0.54
N ASP A 131 -12.92 10.10 -0.91
CA ASP A 131 -14.12 10.92 -0.76
C ASP A 131 -15.19 10.53 -1.81
N PHE A 132 -14.76 10.20 -3.03
CA PHE A 132 -15.65 9.89 -4.16
C PHE A 132 -15.30 8.54 -4.81
N PRO A 133 -15.48 7.40 -4.12
CA PRO A 133 -15.01 6.08 -4.58
C PRO A 133 -15.74 5.56 -5.83
N ALA A 134 -16.89 6.15 -6.16
CA ALA A 134 -17.65 5.83 -7.37
C ALA A 134 -17.18 6.61 -8.62
N VAL A 135 -16.31 7.62 -8.47
CA VAL A 135 -15.78 8.40 -9.59
C VAL A 135 -14.60 7.65 -10.21
N PRO A 136 -14.58 7.44 -11.55
CA PRO A 136 -13.46 6.75 -12.18
C PRO A 136 -12.17 7.58 -12.07
N GLY A 137 -11.02 6.88 -11.96
CA GLY A 137 -9.69 7.49 -11.84
C GLY A 137 -9.38 8.56 -12.90
N SER A 138 -9.89 8.38 -14.12
CA SER A 138 -9.73 9.35 -15.22
C SER A 138 -10.38 10.72 -14.95
N ARG A 139 -11.34 10.80 -14.02
CA ARG A 139 -12.05 12.04 -13.64
C ARG A 139 -11.66 12.59 -12.26
N LEU A 140 -10.82 11.91 -11.50
CA LEU A 140 -10.35 12.44 -10.20
C LEU A 140 -9.61 13.79 -10.31
N PRO A 141 -8.86 14.11 -11.38
CA PRO A 141 -8.34 15.46 -11.57
C PRO A 141 -9.42 16.54 -11.67
N GLU A 142 -10.60 16.19 -12.20
CA GLU A 142 -11.75 17.10 -12.28
C GLU A 142 -12.40 17.30 -10.91
N VAL A 143 -12.47 16.25 -10.08
CA VAL A 143 -12.91 16.33 -8.68
C VAL A 143 -12.05 17.34 -7.92
N LYS A 144 -10.72 17.19 -7.97
CA LYS A 144 -9.79 18.14 -7.35
C LYS A 144 -10.04 19.57 -7.82
N LYS A 145 -10.25 19.76 -9.13
CA LYS A 145 -10.46 21.09 -9.72
C LYS A 145 -11.76 21.75 -9.25
N ILE A 146 -12.84 20.98 -9.10
CA ILE A 146 -14.15 21.50 -8.70
C ILE A 146 -14.20 21.82 -7.20
N ALA A 147 -13.49 21.03 -6.39
CA ALA A 147 -13.49 21.11 -4.93
C ALA A 147 -12.09 21.46 -4.37
N SER A 148 -11.35 22.33 -5.07
CA SER A 148 -9.94 22.64 -4.76
C SER A 148 -9.74 23.19 -3.35
N GLU A 149 -10.74 23.87 -2.80
CA GLU A 149 -10.75 24.41 -1.44
C GLU A 149 -10.59 23.33 -0.36
N PHE A 150 -10.94 22.08 -0.65
CA PHE A 150 -10.78 20.95 0.26
C PHE A 150 -9.41 20.27 0.12
N TYR A 151 -8.77 20.35 -1.05
CA TYR A 151 -7.57 19.58 -1.37
C TYR A 151 -6.28 20.40 -1.37
N ASP A 152 -6.32 21.66 -1.81
CA ASP A 152 -5.09 22.46 -2.05
C ASP A 152 -4.37 22.87 -0.76
N THR A 153 -5.05 22.88 0.38
CA THR A 153 -4.46 23.19 1.69
C THR A 153 -3.98 21.95 2.44
N MET A 154 -4.31 20.74 1.96
CA MET A 154 -3.88 19.50 2.59
C MET A 154 -2.41 19.19 2.25
N PRO A 155 -1.67 18.55 3.17
CA PRO A 155 -0.39 17.95 2.85
C PRO A 155 -0.52 16.97 1.67
N GLN A 156 0.41 17.07 0.73
CA GLN A 156 0.44 16.28 -0.49
C GLN A 156 1.88 15.88 -0.84
N HIS A 157 2.03 14.79 -1.58
CA HIS A 157 3.33 14.38 -2.12
C HIS A 157 3.49 14.79 -3.59
N THR A 158 4.72 15.09 -3.98
CA THR A 158 5.08 15.37 -5.38
C THR A 158 6.04 14.32 -5.95
N SER A 159 6.58 13.42 -5.11
CA SER A 159 7.46 12.33 -5.52
C SER A 159 7.28 11.10 -4.62
N TRP A 160 6.83 9.97 -5.18
CA TRP A 160 6.80 8.69 -4.46
C TRP A 160 8.19 8.11 -4.20
N VAL A 161 9.20 8.46 -5.01
CA VAL A 161 10.60 8.16 -4.68
C VAL A 161 11.00 8.85 -3.38
N ARG A 162 10.61 10.12 -3.22
CA ARG A 162 10.85 10.86 -1.98
C ARG A 162 10.09 10.24 -0.81
N VAL A 163 8.87 9.76 -1.00
CA VAL A 163 8.12 9.02 0.04
C VAL A 163 8.90 7.82 0.54
N LEU A 164 9.43 6.98 -0.37
CA LEU A 164 10.27 5.83 0.00
C LEU A 164 11.54 6.28 0.73
N TYR A 165 12.21 7.32 0.23
CA TYR A 165 13.42 7.85 0.84
C TYR A 165 13.16 8.39 2.25
N ASP A 166 12.16 9.25 2.42
CA ASP A 166 11.79 9.86 3.71
C ASP A 166 11.35 8.76 4.68
N PHE A 167 10.55 7.76 4.24
CA PHE A 167 10.20 6.62 5.07
C PHE A 167 11.44 5.86 5.57
N ILE A 168 12.45 5.64 4.72
CA ILE A 168 13.66 4.91 5.11
C ILE A 168 14.58 5.78 5.99
N MET A 169 14.75 7.05 5.66
CA MET A 169 15.82 7.89 6.21
C MET A 169 15.38 8.77 7.38
N ASP A 170 14.12 9.23 7.42
CA ASP A 170 13.63 10.12 8.47
C ASP A 170 13.29 9.32 9.74
N PRO A 171 13.95 9.55 10.89
CA PRO A 171 13.63 8.85 12.13
C PRO A 171 12.22 9.16 12.67
N ALA A 172 11.55 10.22 12.21
CA ALA A 172 10.18 10.53 12.58
C ALA A 172 9.13 9.70 11.82
N VAL A 173 9.52 9.04 10.73
CA VAL A 173 8.63 8.24 9.88
C VAL A 173 9.08 6.79 9.86
N GLY A 174 8.13 5.86 9.96
CA GLY A 174 8.40 4.44 9.93
C GLY A 174 7.15 3.60 10.19
N PRO A 175 7.29 2.31 10.51
CA PRO A 175 6.17 1.43 10.80
C PRO A 175 5.20 1.94 11.88
N TYR A 176 5.69 2.77 12.82
CA TYR A 176 4.88 3.40 13.88
C TYR A 176 4.06 4.61 13.42
N ALA A 177 4.36 5.19 12.25
CA ALA A 177 3.70 6.38 11.73
C ALA A 177 2.31 6.05 11.16
N ARG A 178 1.44 5.45 11.99
CA ARG A 178 0.08 5.02 11.67
C ARG A 178 -0.86 5.55 12.74
N VAL A 179 -2.04 6.02 12.34
CA VAL A 179 -3.12 6.23 13.30
C VAL A 179 -3.78 4.90 13.60
N LYS A 180 -3.92 4.60 14.89
CA LYS A 180 -4.71 3.48 15.40
C LYS A 180 -5.94 4.05 16.12
N ARG A 181 -7.10 3.49 15.81
CA ARG A 181 -8.38 3.84 16.42
C ARG A 181 -8.95 2.59 17.06
N HIS A 182 -9.41 2.73 18.30
CA HIS A 182 -10.32 1.75 18.87
C HIS A 182 -11.70 1.94 18.25
N GLN A 183 -12.37 0.84 17.94
CA GLN A 183 -13.71 0.84 17.36
C GLN A 183 -14.66 1.65 18.26
N LYS A 184 -15.09 2.83 17.81
CA LYS A 184 -16.20 3.58 18.41
C LYS A 184 -17.40 3.47 17.48
N GLY A 185 -18.09 2.34 17.54
CA GLY A 185 -19.43 2.24 16.97
C GLY A 185 -20.46 2.88 17.90
N LEU A 186 -21.49 3.53 17.35
CA LEU A 186 -22.75 3.71 18.08
C LEU A 186 -23.26 2.31 18.45
N LYS A 187 -23.70 2.13 19.70
CA LYS A 187 -24.44 0.92 20.06
C LYS A 187 -25.73 0.91 19.22
N THR A 188 -25.77 0.08 18.20
CA THR A 188 -27.02 -0.35 17.55
C THR A 188 -27.74 -1.32 18.46
#